data_AF-A0A318MWG4-F1
#
_entry.id   AF-A0A318MWG4-F1
#
_cell.length_a   1.000
_cell.length_b   1.000
_cell.length_c   1.000
_cell.angle_alpha   90.00
_cell.angle_beta   90.00
_cell.angle_gamma   90.00
#
_symmetry.space_group_name_H-M   'P 1'
#
loop_
_entity.id
_entity.type
_entity.pdbx_description
1 polymer ?
#
loop_
_entity_poly.entity_id
_entity_poly.type
_entity_poly.pdbx_seq_one_letter_code
_entity_poly.pdbx_strand_id
1 'polypeptide(L)'
;MSPHLQVYKPILSMVLSISNRITGGALSAGSALMVAWLVSAAKGPKSFQKTQKFTGSFLGQIILFGFSSAFFLHFIGGIRHFIWDLSGKRLEKPEINQDSKSEVIGVAALTLALWTIILGKKIKKRKK
;
A
#
# COMPACT_ATOMS: atom_id res chain seq x y z
N MET A 1 -22.82 7.16 -26.27
CA MET A 1 -21.51 6.94 -25.62
C MET A 1 -20.84 5.77 -26.32
N SER A 2 -19.68 5.96 -26.93
CA SER A 2 -18.92 4.85 -27.52
C SER A 2 -18.28 3.98 -26.41
N PRO A 3 -18.12 2.66 -26.63
CA PRO A 3 -17.36 1.82 -25.72
C PRO A 3 -15.93 2.35 -25.59
N HIS A 4 -15.44 2.58 -24.37
CA HIS A 4 -14.11 3.16 -24.13
C HIS A 4 -13.28 2.31 -23.17
N LEU A 5 -13.82 1.89 -22.01
CA LEU A 5 -13.08 1.02 -21.08
C LEU A 5 -12.98 -0.43 -21.56
N GLN A 6 -14.00 -0.94 -22.25
CA GLN A 6 -14.07 -2.34 -22.65
C GLN A 6 -13.22 -2.67 -23.88
N VAL A 7 -12.93 -1.66 -24.71
CA VAL A 7 -12.19 -1.82 -25.98
C VAL A 7 -10.74 -1.34 -25.89
N TYR A 8 -10.41 -0.50 -24.91
CA TYR A 8 -9.06 0.02 -24.75
C TYR A 8 -8.15 -1.01 -24.09
N LYS A 9 -6.95 -1.22 -24.65
CA LYS A 9 -5.94 -2.13 -24.09
C LYS A 9 -5.27 -1.50 -22.86
N PRO A 10 -5.38 -2.10 -21.66
CA PRO A 10 -4.72 -1.55 -20.48
C PRO A 10 -3.20 -1.47 -20.66
N ILE A 11 -2.64 -0.30 -20.36
CA ILE A 11 -1.19 -0.07 -20.28
C ILE A 11 -0.77 0.08 -18.82
N LEU A 12 0.49 -0.25 -18.49
CA LEU A 12 0.95 -0.30 -17.10
C LEU A 12 0.74 1.03 -16.36
N SER A 13 1.09 2.17 -16.99
CA SER A 13 0.93 3.49 -16.40
C SER A 13 -0.54 3.82 -16.06
N MET A 14 -1.48 3.37 -16.90
CA MET A 14 -2.92 3.50 -16.65
C MET A 14 -3.34 2.65 -15.45
N VAL A 15 -2.93 1.39 -15.41
CA VAL A 15 -3.26 0.48 -14.30
C VAL A 15 -2.73 1.03 -12.99
N LEU A 16 -1.49 1.51 -12.96
CA LEU A 16 -0.90 2.14 -11.78
C LEU A 16 -1.62 3.43 -11.38
N SER A 17 -2.01 4.28 -12.34
CA SER A 17 -2.80 5.49 -12.05
C SER A 17 -4.17 5.16 -11.42
N ILE A 18 -4.88 4.16 -11.94
CA ILE A 18 -6.15 3.69 -11.36
C ILE A 18 -5.91 3.10 -9.98
N SER A 19 -4.88 2.26 -9.84
CA SER A 19 -4.52 1.62 -8.59
C SER A 19 -4.17 2.65 -7.53
N ASN A 20 -3.42 3.71 -7.87
CA ASN A 20 -3.06 4.79 -6.96
C ASN A 20 -4.29 5.54 -6.41
N ARG A 21 -5.35 5.70 -7.23
CA ARG A 21 -6.63 6.27 -6.78
C ARG A 21 -7.39 5.32 -5.87
N ILE A 22 -7.48 4.05 -6.24
CA ILE A 22 -8.15 3.01 -5.44
C ILE A 22 -7.47 2.87 -4.07
N THR A 23 -6.14 2.78 -4.04
CA THR A 23 -5.38 2.68 -2.79
C THR A 23 -5.49 3.95 -1.98
N GLY A 24 -5.51 5.13 -2.60
CA GLY A 24 -5.80 6.40 -1.92
C GLY A 24 -7.13 6.36 -1.17
N GLY A 25 -8.22 5.99 -1.86
CA GLY A 25 -9.54 5.86 -1.22
C GLY A 25 -9.59 4.78 -0.13
N ALA A 26 -8.96 3.63 -0.38
CA ALA A 26 -8.86 2.55 0.60
C ALA A 26 -8.09 2.96 1.86
N LEU A 27 -7.00 3.73 1.72
CA LEU A 27 -6.21 4.24 2.83
C LEU A 27 -6.96 5.33 3.60
N SER A 28 -7.70 6.20 2.91
CA SER A 28 -8.58 7.17 3.57
C SER A 28 -9.59 6.47 4.47
N ALA A 29 -10.29 5.43 3.97
CA ALA A 29 -11.20 4.63 4.79
C ALA A 29 -10.45 3.85 5.89
N GLY A 30 -9.30 3.26 5.55
CA GLY A 30 -8.47 2.49 6.47
C GLY A 30 -7.83 3.32 7.58
N SER A 31 -7.74 4.64 7.45
CA SER A 31 -7.29 5.54 8.51
C SER A 31 -8.17 5.41 9.78
N ALA A 32 -9.46 5.11 9.62
CA ALA A 32 -10.35 4.82 10.75
C ALA A 32 -9.91 3.59 11.55
N LEU A 33 -9.40 2.55 10.88
CA LEU A 33 -8.84 1.36 11.55
C LEU A 33 -7.56 1.71 12.31
N MET A 34 -6.71 2.58 11.75
CA MET A 34 -5.52 3.09 12.44
C MET A 34 -5.91 3.88 13.70
N VAL A 35 -6.91 4.76 13.61
CA VAL A 35 -7.45 5.50 14.76
C VAL A 35 -8.00 4.53 15.81
N ALA A 36 -8.78 3.52 15.41
CA ALA A 36 -9.30 2.51 16.34
C ALA A 36 -8.17 1.74 17.05
N TRP A 37 -7.09 1.44 16.33
CA TRP A 37 -5.90 0.82 16.91
C TRP A 37 -5.23 1.72 17.95
N LEU A 38 -5.03 3.01 17.64
CA LEU A 38 -4.43 4.00 18.55
C LEU A 38 -5.29 4.24 19.80
N VAL A 39 -6.61 4.38 19.62
CA VAL A 39 -7.58 4.50 20.72
C VAL A 39 -7.53 3.26 21.61
N SER A 40 -7.40 2.08 21.02
CA SER A 40 -7.26 0.85 21.79
C SER A 40 -5.96 0.80 22.61
N ALA A 41 -4.87 1.37 22.09
CA ALA A 41 -3.61 1.49 22.83
C ALA A 41 -3.76 2.49 23.99
N ALA A 42 -4.42 3.63 23.76
CA ALA A 42 -4.65 4.66 24.79
C ALA A 42 -5.57 4.20 25.93
N LYS A 43 -6.56 3.33 25.65
CA LYS A 43 -7.48 2.75 26.65
C LYS A 43 -6.83 1.75 27.63
N GLY A 44 -5.55 1.44 27.43
CA GLY A 44 -4.78 0.59 28.33
C GLY A 44 -4.73 -0.89 27.95
N PRO A 45 -4.03 -1.71 28.76
CA PRO A 45 -3.53 -3.02 28.34
C PRO A 45 -4.63 -4.02 27.92
N LYS A 46 -5.74 -4.07 28.65
CA LYS A 46 -6.86 -4.99 28.35
C LYS A 46 -7.48 -4.71 26.98
N SER A 47 -7.69 -3.44 26.65
CA SER A 47 -8.24 -3.03 25.34
C SER A 47 -7.25 -3.36 24.24
N PHE A 48 -5.99 -2.95 24.42
CA PHE A 48 -4.93 -3.18 23.44
C PHE A 48 -4.67 -4.67 23.17
N GLN A 49 -4.82 -5.54 24.17
CA GLN A 49 -4.66 -6.98 23.97
C GLN A 49 -5.71 -7.57 23.03
N LYS A 50 -6.97 -7.06 23.04
CA LYS A 50 -8.00 -7.50 22.08
C LYS A 50 -7.62 -7.14 20.65
N THR A 51 -7.18 -5.89 20.46
CA THR A 51 -6.70 -5.41 19.15
C THR A 51 -5.49 -6.21 18.66
N GLN A 52 -4.53 -6.51 19.54
CA GLN A 52 -3.39 -7.36 19.19
C GLN A 52 -3.78 -8.80 18.83
N LYS A 53 -4.79 -9.38 19.51
CA LYS A 53 -5.32 -10.70 19.15
C LYS A 53 -5.93 -10.67 17.73
N PHE A 54 -6.69 -9.63 17.41
CA PHE A 54 -7.26 -9.46 16.08
C PHE A 54 -6.18 -9.26 15.01
N THR A 55 -5.26 -8.29 15.19
CA THR A 55 -4.20 -8.02 14.21
C THR A 55 -3.20 -9.18 14.06
N GLY A 56 -3.04 -10.00 15.11
CA GLY A 56 -2.24 -11.22 15.08
C GLY A 56 -2.92 -12.43 14.43
N SER A 57 -4.24 -12.39 14.22
CA SER A 57 -5.01 -13.44 13.55
C SER A 57 -4.68 -13.53 12.06
N PHE A 58 -5.04 -14.63 11.40
CA PHE A 58 -4.83 -14.80 9.95
C PHE A 58 -5.48 -13.66 9.15
N LEU A 59 -6.75 -13.35 9.45
CA LEU A 59 -7.47 -12.25 8.79
C LEU A 59 -6.82 -10.89 9.07
N GLY A 60 -6.41 -10.64 10.31
CA GLY A 60 -5.70 -9.40 10.67
C GLY A 60 -4.39 -9.23 9.90
N GLN A 61 -3.66 -10.31 9.66
CA GLN A 61 -2.44 -10.28 8.85
C GLN A 61 -2.74 -10.00 7.37
N ILE A 62 -3.80 -10.57 6.80
CA ILE A 62 -4.23 -10.24 5.42
C ILE A 62 -4.57 -8.76 5.30
N ILE A 63 -5.33 -8.21 6.25
CA ILE A 63 -5.71 -6.79 6.26
C ILE A 63 -4.47 -5.91 6.38
N LEU A 64 -3.54 -6.22 7.28
CA LEU A 64 -2.29 -5.48 7.42
C LEU A 64 -1.42 -5.58 6.16
N PHE A 65 -1.42 -6.73 5.48
CA PHE A 65 -0.68 -6.92 4.24
C PHE A 65 -1.26 -6.01 3.16
N GLY A 66 -2.57 -6.10 2.93
CA GLY A 66 -3.28 -5.23 1.99
C GLY A 66 -3.10 -3.74 2.30
N PHE A 67 -3.21 -3.35 3.58
CA PHE A 67 -3.03 -1.96 4.01
C PHE A 67 -1.61 -1.45 3.74
N SER A 68 -0.57 -2.23 4.09
CA SER A 68 0.83 -1.84 3.85
C SER A 68 1.20 -1.83 2.37
N SER A 69 0.72 -2.80 1.57
CA SER A 69 0.90 -2.79 0.12
C SER A 69 0.19 -1.62 -0.55
N ALA A 70 -1.05 -1.32 -0.14
CA ALA A 70 -1.78 -0.15 -0.61
C ALA A 70 -1.07 1.15 -0.25
N PHE A 71 -0.53 1.24 0.97
CA PHE A 71 0.27 2.37 1.43
C PHE A 71 1.50 2.59 0.54
N PHE A 72 2.32 1.56 0.30
CA PHE A 72 3.51 1.73 -0.54
C PHE A 72 3.18 2.04 -2.00
N LEU A 73 2.11 1.45 -2.55
CA LEU A 73 1.63 1.77 -3.89
C LEU A 73 1.21 3.25 -3.97
N HIS A 74 0.37 3.70 -3.04
CA HIS A 74 -0.09 5.09 -3.02
C HIS A 74 1.05 6.09 -2.80
N PHE A 75 1.98 5.75 -1.91
CA PHE A 75 3.10 6.61 -1.55
C PHE A 75 4.10 6.76 -2.70
N ILE A 76 4.55 5.66 -3.31
CA ILE A 76 5.50 5.72 -4.43
C ILE A 76 4.83 6.34 -5.66
N GLY A 77 3.59 5.98 -5.97
CA GLY A 77 2.82 6.60 -7.04
C GLY A 77 2.65 8.11 -6.82
N GLY A 78 2.37 8.52 -5.58
CA GLY A 78 2.34 9.93 -5.16
C GLY A 78 3.68 10.65 -5.36
N ILE A 79 4.80 10.05 -4.97
CA ILE A 79 6.15 10.61 -5.22
C ILE A 79 6.40 10.76 -6.71
N ARG A 80 6.07 9.75 -7.53
CA ARG A 80 6.25 9.82 -8.98
C ARG A 80 5.47 11.01 -9.56
N HIS A 81 4.20 11.16 -9.20
CA HIS A 81 3.38 12.29 -9.63
C HIS A 81 3.96 13.63 -9.13
N PHE A 82 4.39 13.71 -7.88
CA PHE A 82 5.00 14.91 -7.32
C PHE A 82 6.29 15.31 -8.06
N ILE A 83 7.13 14.34 -8.46
CA ILE A 83 8.32 14.60 -9.28
C ILE A 83 7.93 15.13 -10.66
N TRP A 84 6.93 14.55 -11.32
CA TRP A 84 6.45 15.02 -12.63
C TRP A 84 5.93 16.45 -12.55
N ASP A 85 5.11 16.74 -11.53
CA ASP A 85 4.48 18.05 -11.34
C ASP A 85 5.51 19.14 -11.01
N LEU A 86 6.51 18.84 -10.17
CA LEU A 86 7.56 19.80 -9.82
C LEU A 86 8.58 20.03 -10.93
N SER A 87 8.99 18.96 -11.61
CA SER A 87 10.09 19.05 -12.58
C SER A 87 9.62 19.47 -13.97
N GLY A 88 8.35 19.26 -14.30
CA GLY A 88 7.83 19.41 -15.66
C GLY A 88 8.50 18.49 -16.69
N LYS A 89 9.23 17.46 -16.23
CA LYS A 89 10.01 16.52 -17.04
C LYS A 89 9.47 15.10 -16.88
N ARG A 90 9.97 14.17 -17.70
CA ARG A 90 9.58 12.74 -17.67
C ARG A 90 8.15 12.46 -18.12
N LEU A 91 7.63 13.30 -19.02
CA LEU A 91 6.26 13.22 -19.53
C LEU A 91 6.16 12.45 -20.86
N GLU A 92 7.29 12.03 -21.43
CA GLU A 92 7.29 11.24 -22.66
C GLU A 92 7.08 9.75 -22.36
N LYS A 93 6.53 9.03 -23.35
CA LYS A 93 6.18 7.60 -23.22
C LYS A 93 7.32 6.72 -22.69
N PRO A 94 8.59 6.85 -23.15
CA PRO A 94 9.69 6.01 -22.65
C PRO A 94 9.94 6.22 -21.15
N GLU A 95 9.86 7.47 -20.70
CA GLU A 95 10.14 7.88 -19.33
C GLU A 95 9.01 7.43 -18.40
N ILE A 96 7.75 7.65 -18.81
CA ILE A 96 6.56 7.16 -18.09
C ILE A 96 6.60 5.64 -17.94
N ASN A 97 7.00 4.92 -18.98
CA ASN A 97 7.11 3.45 -18.93
C ASN A 97 8.23 2.99 -18.00
N GLN A 98 9.37 3.70 -17.98
CA GLN A 98 10.44 3.43 -17.04
C GLN A 98 9.99 3.68 -15.60
N ASP A 99 9.35 4.82 -15.35
CA ASP A 99 8.88 5.20 -14.02
C ASP A 99 7.81 4.23 -13.50
N SER A 100 6.93 3.76 -14.39
CA SER A 100 5.93 2.73 -14.06
C SER A 100 6.58 1.41 -13.61
N LYS A 101 7.67 0.99 -14.25
CA LYS A 101 8.41 -0.21 -13.84
C LYS A 101 9.11 0.00 -12.49
N SER A 102 9.74 1.16 -12.31
CA SER A 102 10.40 1.55 -11.06
C SER A 102 9.41 1.59 -9.89
N GLU A 103 8.19 2.09 -10.12
CA GLU A 103 7.11 2.07 -9.13
C GLU A 103 6.79 0.64 -8.68
N VAL A 104 6.54 -0.27 -9.62
CA VAL A 104 6.23 -1.68 -9.31
C VAL A 104 7.36 -2.34 -8.50
N ILE A 105 8.61 -2.14 -8.92
CA ILE A 105 9.78 -2.69 -8.22
C ILE A 105 9.88 -2.13 -6.80
N GLY A 106 9.72 -0.81 -6.64
CA GLY A 106 9.78 -0.15 -5.33
C GLY A 106 8.69 -0.64 -4.39
N VAL A 107 7.45 -0.76 -4.88
CA VAL A 107 6.32 -1.26 -4.09
C VAL A 107 6.56 -2.70 -3.64
N ALA A 108 7.00 -3.56 -4.56
CA ALA A 108 7.30 -4.95 -4.26
C ALA A 108 8.44 -5.06 -3.24
N ALA A 109 9.54 -4.33 -3.45
CA ALA A 109 10.70 -4.35 -2.56
C ALA A 109 10.34 -3.91 -1.14
N LEU A 110 9.65 -2.76 -0.98
CA LEU A 110 9.27 -2.26 0.34
C LEU A 110 8.28 -3.17 1.06
N THR A 111 7.28 -3.69 0.33
CA THR A 111 6.32 -4.63 0.89
C THR A 111 7.02 -5.90 1.36
N LEU A 112 7.82 -6.53 0.50
CA LEU A 112 8.52 -7.77 0.84
C LEU A 112 9.53 -7.58 1.97
N ALA A 113 10.26 -6.46 1.99
CA ALA A 113 11.18 -6.13 3.08
C ALA A 113 10.45 -6.01 4.42
N LEU A 114 9.34 -5.25 4.47
CA LEU A 114 8.52 -5.10 5.66
C LEU A 114 8.02 -6.45 6.18
N TRP A 115 7.47 -7.28 5.29
CA TRP A 115 6.89 -8.56 5.68
C TRP A 115 7.93 -9.61 6.08
N THR A 116 9.10 -9.60 5.45
CA THR A 116 10.25 -10.43 5.86
C THR A 116 10.67 -10.09 7.29
N ILE A 117 10.74 -8.80 7.65
CA ILE A 117 11.07 -8.37 9.01
C ILE A 117 9.99 -8.81 10.01
N ILE A 118 8.71 -8.62 9.68
CA ILE A 118 7.58 -8.99 10.56
C ILE A 118 7.57 -10.50 10.81
N LEU A 119 7.64 -11.30 9.75
CA LEU A 119 7.62 -12.77 9.85
C LEU A 119 8.88 -13.30 10.55
N GLY A 120 10.06 -12.72 10.25
CA GLY A 120 11.31 -13.06 10.92
C GLY A 120 11.26 -12.84 12.43
N LYS A 121 10.70 -11.71 12.88
CA LYS A 121 10.46 -11.44 14.31
C LYS A 121 9.47 -12.42 14.93
N LYS A 122 8.39 -12.76 14.21
CA LYS A 122 7.37 -13.72 14.67
C LYS A 122 7.95 -15.12 14.87
N ILE A 123 8.80 -15.58 13.95
CA ILE A 123 9.48 -16.88 14.04
C ILE A 123 10.43 -16.92 15.24
N LYS A 124 11.26 -15.89 15.42
CA LYS A 124 12.18 -15.81 16.58
C LYS A 124 11.43 -15.84 17.92
N LYS A 125 10.26 -15.19 18.02
CA LYS A 125 9.44 -15.20 19.22
C LYS A 125 8.80 -16.56 19.53
N ARG A 126 8.50 -17.39 18.52
CA ARG A 126 7.95 -18.74 18.70
C ARG A 126 8.99 -19.78 19.15
N LYS A 127 10.28 -19.52 18.91
CA LYS A 127 11.39 -20.40 19.29
C LYS A 127 11.93 -20.15 20.70
N LYS A 128 11.49 -19.06 21.34
CA LYS A 128 11.76 -18.75 22.75
C LYS A 128 10.56 -19.15 23.57
#